data_AF-A0A376TYD7-F1
#
_entry.id   AF-A0A376TYD7-F1
#
_cell.length_a   1.000
_cell.length_b   1.000
_cell.length_c   1.000
_cell.angle_alpha   90.00
_cell.angle_beta   90.00
_cell.angle_gamma   90.00
#
_symmetry.space_group_name_H-M   'P 1'
#
loop_
_entity.id
_entity.type
_entity.pdbx_description
1 polymer ?
#
loop_
_entity_poly.entity_id
_entity_poly.type
_entity_poly.pdbx_seq_one_letter_code
_entity_poly.pdbx_strand_id
1 'polypeptide(L)'
;MTFSLFGDKFTRHSGITLLMEDLNDGLRTPGAIMLGGGNPAQIPEMQDYFQTLLTDMLESGKATDALCNYDGPQGKTELLTLLAGMLAREVGLGYRSTEYCTNKRQPERVFLLI
;
A
#
# COMPACT_ATOMS: atom_id res chain seq x y z
N MET A 1 12.65 -29.45 7.69
CA MET A 1 12.80 -29.08 6.26
C MET A 1 14.11 -28.37 6.09
N THR A 2 14.83 -28.61 4.99
CA THR A 2 16.10 -27.92 4.71
C THR A 2 15.79 -26.69 3.86
N PHE A 3 16.10 -25.49 4.37
CA PHE A 3 15.93 -24.24 3.62
C PHE A 3 17.24 -23.82 2.96
N SER A 4 17.14 -22.90 1.98
CA SER A 4 18.32 -22.17 1.49
C SER A 4 18.80 -21.17 2.54
N LEU A 5 20.03 -20.67 2.42
CA LEU A 5 20.55 -19.61 3.28
C LEU A 5 19.65 -18.36 3.30
N PHE A 6 18.98 -18.07 2.17
CA PHE A 6 18.00 -17.01 2.08
C PHE A 6 16.76 -17.34 2.92
N GLY A 7 16.20 -18.55 2.77
CA GLY A 7 15.06 -18.99 3.57
C GLY A 7 15.37 -18.99 5.07
N ASP A 8 16.54 -19.48 5.46
CA ASP A 8 17.03 -19.49 6.84
C ASP A 8 17.23 -18.09 7.43
N LYS A 9 17.31 -17.04 6.63
CA LYS A 9 17.35 -15.65 7.13
C LYS A 9 15.98 -15.19 7.61
N PHE A 10 14.91 -15.54 6.89
CA PHE A 10 13.54 -15.10 7.18
C PHE A 10 12.81 -15.98 8.21
N THR A 11 13.32 -17.17 8.51
CA THR A 11 12.75 -18.07 9.54
C THR A 11 13.27 -17.78 10.96
N ARG A 12 14.24 -16.87 11.12
CA ARG A 12 14.83 -16.55 12.43
C ARG A 12 13.85 -15.75 13.29
N HIS A 13 13.79 -16.12 14.57
CA HIS A 13 13.10 -15.33 15.58
C HIS A 13 13.98 -14.13 15.95
N SER A 14 13.67 -12.99 15.34
CA SER A 14 14.28 -11.72 15.69
C SER A 14 13.42 -10.98 16.72
N GLY A 15 13.98 -9.98 17.40
CA GLY A 15 13.18 -9.13 18.30
C GLY A 15 11.99 -8.45 17.62
N ILE A 16 12.13 -8.11 16.32
CA ILE A 16 11.03 -7.53 15.53
C ILE A 16 9.95 -8.59 15.26
N THR A 17 10.35 -9.83 14.96
CA THR A 17 9.40 -10.93 14.72
C THR A 17 8.52 -11.17 15.95
N LEU A 18 9.13 -11.24 17.14
CA LEU A 18 8.42 -11.40 18.41
C LEU A 18 7.49 -10.21 18.71
N LEU A 19 7.95 -8.98 18.48
CA LEU A 19 7.11 -7.78 18.66
C LEU A 19 5.88 -7.80 17.74
N MET A 20 6.03 -8.25 16.50
CA MET A 20 4.90 -8.33 15.56
C MET A 20 3.90 -9.42 15.96
N GLU A 21 4.36 -10.51 16.57
CA GLU A 21 3.50 -11.55 17.17
C GLU A 21 2.69 -10.96 18.34
N ASP A 22 3.35 -10.27 19.27
CA ASP A 22 2.70 -9.61 20.41
C ASP A 22 1.66 -8.56 19.97
N LEU A 23 1.97 -7.75 18.94
CA LEU A 23 1.03 -6.77 18.38
C LEU A 23 -0.21 -7.44 17.80
N ASN A 24 -0.06 -8.57 17.09
CA ASN A 24 -1.18 -9.30 16.52
C ASN A 24 -2.06 -9.96 17.60
N ASP A 25 -1.46 -10.49 18.65
CA ASP A 25 -2.20 -11.06 19.78
C ASP A 25 -2.94 -9.97 20.58
N GLY A 26 -2.31 -8.82 20.76
CA GLY A 26 -2.92 -7.63 21.35
C GLY A 26 -4.15 -7.14 20.58
N LEU A 27 -4.15 -7.20 19.24
CA LEU A 27 -5.30 -6.81 18.41
C LEU A 27 -6.53 -7.69 18.63
N ARG A 28 -6.34 -8.94 19.07
CA ARG A 28 -7.40 -9.94 19.26
C ARG A 28 -7.86 -10.05 20.71
N THR A 29 -7.14 -9.43 21.64
CA THR A 29 -7.40 -9.54 23.08
C THR A 29 -8.42 -8.49 23.52
N PRO A 30 -9.61 -8.91 24.02
CA PRO A 30 -10.61 -7.96 24.52
C PRO A 30 -10.06 -7.12 25.68
N GLY A 31 -10.26 -5.80 25.62
CA GLY A 31 -9.80 -4.88 26.66
C GLY A 31 -8.32 -4.46 26.54
N ALA A 32 -7.57 -4.98 25.56
CA ALA A 32 -6.24 -4.46 25.25
C ALA A 32 -6.33 -3.02 24.69
N ILE A 33 -5.45 -2.14 25.16
CA ILE A 33 -5.32 -0.77 24.64
C ILE A 33 -4.26 -0.80 23.53
N MET A 34 -4.70 -0.75 22.28
CA MET A 34 -3.82 -0.83 21.11
C MET A 34 -3.26 0.55 20.73
N LEU A 35 -2.00 0.82 21.12
CA LEU A 35 -1.25 2.03 20.75
C LEU A 35 0.02 1.75 19.93
N GLY A 36 0.32 0.47 19.64
CA GLY A 36 1.53 0.05 18.94
C GLY A 36 1.37 -0.15 17.42
N GLY A 37 0.15 -0.05 16.90
CA GLY A 37 -0.13 -0.23 15.47
C GLY A 37 0.13 1.04 14.63
N GLY A 38 0.24 0.85 13.31
CA GLY A 38 0.42 1.93 12.33
C GLY A 38 -0.79 2.17 11.42
N ASN A 39 -1.96 1.63 11.76
CA ASN A 39 -3.17 1.81 10.96
C ASN A 39 -3.68 3.26 11.11
N PRO A 40 -4.09 3.91 10.00
CA PRO A 40 -4.63 5.27 10.06
C PRO A 40 -5.96 5.31 10.81
N ALA A 41 -6.32 6.49 11.32
CA ALA A 41 -7.59 6.73 11.97
C ALA A 41 -8.77 6.61 10.98
N GLN A 42 -9.93 6.17 11.47
CA GLN A 42 -11.19 6.19 10.73
C GLN A 42 -11.85 7.57 10.86
N ILE A 43 -11.54 8.46 9.93
CA ILE A 43 -12.08 9.83 9.89
C ILE A 43 -13.43 9.79 9.14
N PRO A 44 -14.57 10.16 9.77
CA PRO A 44 -15.90 10.04 9.17
C PRO A 44 -16.03 10.66 7.78
N GLU A 45 -15.52 11.89 7.61
CA GLU A 45 -15.61 12.64 6.35
C GLU A 45 -14.85 11.94 5.21
N MET A 46 -13.73 11.30 5.54
CA MET A 46 -12.98 10.50 4.56
C MET A 46 -13.71 9.19 4.23
N GLN A 47 -14.40 8.58 5.19
CA GLN A 47 -15.20 7.38 4.95
C GLN A 47 -16.36 7.68 4.01
N ASP A 48 -17.08 8.78 4.23
CA ASP A 48 -18.17 9.22 3.36
C ASP A 48 -17.67 9.48 1.94
N TYR A 49 -16.55 10.21 1.81
CA TYR A 49 -15.91 10.47 0.53
C TYR A 49 -15.54 9.17 -0.22
N PHE A 50 -14.90 8.21 0.45
CA PHE A 50 -14.52 6.95 -0.19
C PHE A 50 -15.72 6.10 -0.58
N GLN A 51 -16.81 6.11 0.22
CA GLN A 51 -18.04 5.40 -0.14
C GLN A 51 -18.66 5.96 -1.41
N THR A 52 -18.81 7.28 -1.52
CA THR A 52 -19.32 7.92 -2.75
C THR A 52 -18.44 7.61 -3.94
N LEU A 53 -17.11 7.77 -3.80
CA LEU A 53 -16.17 7.49 -4.89
C LEU A 53 -16.25 6.03 -5.39
N LEU A 54 -16.35 5.06 -4.47
CA LEU A 54 -16.46 3.65 -4.83
C LEU A 54 -17.78 3.34 -5.54
N THR A 55 -18.89 3.93 -5.11
CA THR A 55 -20.19 3.83 -5.80
C THR A 55 -20.10 4.39 -7.21
N ASP A 56 -19.57 5.61 -7.38
CA ASP A 56 -19.43 6.24 -8.69
C ASP A 56 -18.54 5.41 -9.64
N MET A 57 -17.44 4.86 -9.12
CA MET A 57 -16.54 3.99 -9.89
C MET A 57 -17.22 2.68 -10.30
N LEU A 58 -18.09 2.13 -9.45
CA LEU A 58 -18.85 0.92 -9.76
C LEU A 58 -19.89 1.20 -10.85
N GLU A 59 -20.67 2.26 -10.69
CA GLU A 59 -21.71 2.68 -11.65
C GLU A 59 -21.11 3.04 -13.01
N SER A 60 -19.94 3.67 -13.04
CA SER A 60 -19.26 4.03 -14.28
C SER A 60 -18.47 2.88 -14.91
N GLY A 61 -18.46 1.68 -14.31
CA GLY A 61 -17.68 0.51 -14.77
C GLY A 61 -16.17 0.57 -14.48
N LYS A 62 -15.65 1.69 -13.97
CA LYS A 62 -14.21 1.86 -13.69
C LYS A 62 -13.69 0.89 -12.63
N ALA A 63 -14.52 0.52 -11.66
CA ALA A 63 -14.18 -0.48 -10.65
C ALA A 63 -13.96 -1.86 -11.29
N THR A 64 -14.86 -2.27 -12.20
CA THR A 64 -14.73 -3.51 -12.96
C THR A 64 -13.47 -3.48 -13.83
N ASP A 65 -13.23 -2.38 -14.54
CA ASP A 65 -12.04 -2.24 -15.37
C ASP A 65 -10.75 -2.36 -14.55
N ALA A 66 -10.71 -1.78 -13.35
CA ALA A 66 -9.56 -1.84 -12.46
C ALA A 66 -9.34 -3.22 -11.82
N LEU A 67 -10.39 -4.00 -11.58
CA LEU A 67 -10.30 -5.33 -10.96
C LEU A 67 -10.04 -6.44 -11.98
N CYS A 68 -10.55 -6.30 -13.21
CA CYS A 68 -10.52 -7.35 -14.22
C CYS A 68 -9.36 -7.24 -15.21
N ASN A 69 -8.62 -6.12 -15.22
CA ASN A 69 -7.49 -5.90 -16.12
C ASN A 69 -6.20 -5.67 -15.34
N TYR A 70 -5.11 -6.25 -15.83
CA TYR A 70 -3.78 -5.95 -15.31
C TYR A 70 -3.28 -4.61 -15.84
N ASP A 71 -2.72 -3.81 -14.94
CA ASP A 71 -1.89 -2.67 -15.33
C ASP A 71 -0.55 -3.14 -15.93
N GLY A 72 0.11 -2.24 -16.66
CA GLY A 72 1.48 -2.47 -17.12
C GLY A 72 2.44 -2.70 -15.94
N PRO A 73 3.64 -3.25 -16.18
CA PRO A 73 4.60 -3.57 -15.12
C PRO A 73 5.09 -2.34 -14.32
N GLN A 74 4.97 -1.13 -14.89
CA GLN A 74 5.26 0.13 -14.20
C GLN A 74 4.06 0.70 -13.42
N GLY A 75 2.86 0.14 -13.59
CA GLY A 75 1.60 0.67 -13.09
C GLY A 75 0.70 1.25 -14.16
N LYS A 76 -0.46 1.74 -13.72
CA LYS A 76 -1.48 2.35 -14.60
C LYS A 76 -0.97 3.65 -15.23
N THR A 77 -0.86 3.69 -16.55
CA THR A 77 -0.37 4.87 -17.30
C THR A 77 -1.13 6.15 -16.96
N GLU A 78 -2.45 6.07 -16.78
CA GLU A 78 -3.30 7.20 -16.41
C GLU A 78 -2.87 7.80 -15.06
N LEU A 79 -2.63 6.95 -14.06
CA LEU A 79 -2.18 7.40 -12.73
C LEU A 79 -0.80 8.05 -12.80
N LEU A 80 0.15 7.44 -13.50
CA LEU A 80 1.51 7.98 -13.63
C LEU A 80 1.52 9.34 -14.31
N THR A 81 0.67 9.52 -15.32
CA THR A 81 0.53 10.79 -16.05
C THR A 81 -0.09 11.87 -15.17
N LEU A 82 -1.16 11.55 -14.44
CA LEU A 82 -1.81 12.49 -13.52
C LEU A 82 -0.89 12.87 -12.35
N LEU A 83 -0.14 11.91 -11.82
CA LEU A 83 0.83 12.15 -10.74
C LEU A 83 1.96 13.07 -11.20
N ALA A 84 2.57 12.80 -12.36
CA ALA A 84 3.59 13.66 -12.94
C ALA A 84 3.08 15.10 -13.11
N GLY A 85 1.87 15.26 -13.66
CA GLY A 85 1.23 16.57 -13.83
C GLY A 85 0.93 17.27 -12.49
N MET A 86 0.47 16.53 -11.48
CA MET A 86 0.21 17.09 -10.14
C MET A 86 1.50 17.56 -9.49
N LEU A 87 2.56 16.75 -9.47
CA LEU A 87 3.82 17.12 -8.85
C LEU A 87 4.50 18.30 -9.56
N ALA A 88 4.38 18.38 -10.88
CA ALA A 88 4.85 19.54 -11.63
C ALA A 88 4.12 20.84 -11.21
N ARG A 89 2.81 20.77 -10.96
CA ARG A 89 2.02 21.94 -10.54
C ARG A 89 2.25 22.33 -9.07
N GLU A 90 2.23 21.36 -8.17
CA GLU A 90 2.21 21.63 -6.72
C GLU A 90 3.62 21.89 -6.16
N VAL A 91 4.64 21.21 -6.68
CA VAL A 91 6.00 21.26 -6.13
C VAL A 91 7.07 21.58 -7.18
N GLY A 92 6.68 21.90 -8.42
CA GLY A 92 7.59 22.31 -9.49
C GLY A 92 8.46 21.17 -10.06
N LEU A 93 8.14 19.91 -9.75
CA LEU A 93 8.90 18.75 -10.22
C LEU A 93 8.43 18.30 -11.61
N GLY A 94 9.20 18.65 -12.64
CA GLY A 94 8.88 18.38 -14.06
C GLY A 94 9.30 17.01 -14.59
N TYR A 95 9.15 15.94 -13.81
CA TYR A 95 9.50 14.59 -14.29
C TYR A 95 8.44 14.03 -15.25
N ARG A 96 8.88 13.18 -16.18
CA ARG A 96 8.01 12.44 -17.12
C ARG A 96 7.33 11.28 -16.41
N SER A 97 6.17 10.85 -16.91
CA SER A 97 5.46 9.67 -16.39
C SER A 97 6.32 8.40 -16.35
N THR A 98 7.27 8.26 -17.28
CA THR A 98 8.25 7.15 -17.35
C THR A 98 9.23 7.09 -16.18
N GLU A 99 9.36 8.19 -15.42
CA GLU A 99 10.25 8.28 -14.25
C GLU A 99 9.53 7.87 -12.96
N TYR A 100 8.24 7.49 -13.05
CA TYR A 100 7.44 7.00 -11.95
C TYR A 100 7.07 5.53 -12.13
N CYS A 101 6.90 4.82 -11.01
CA CYS A 101 6.43 3.44 -10.98
C CYS A 101 5.55 3.22 -9.74
N THR A 102 4.47 2.47 -9.89
CA THR A 102 3.66 2.03 -8.74
C THR A 102 4.20 0.73 -8.15
N ASN A 103 4.24 0.64 -6.83
CA ASN A 103 4.50 -0.61 -6.11
C ASN A 103 3.24 -0.98 -5.32
N LYS A 104 3.10 -2.24 -4.88
CA LYS A 104 1.94 -2.63 -4.07
C LYS A 104 1.92 -1.83 -2.77
N ARG A 105 3.08 -1.67 -2.10
CA ARG A 105 3.23 -0.92 -0.84
C ARG A 105 4.64 -0.37 -0.64
N GLN A 106 4.80 0.56 0.32
CA GLN A 106 6.09 1.17 0.68
C GLN A 106 7.19 0.15 1.07
N PRO A 107 6.92 -0.93 1.85
CA PRO A 107 7.96 -1.90 2.21
C PRO A 107 8.53 -2.65 1.00
N GLU A 108 7.71 -2.96 -0.01
CA GLU A 108 8.16 -3.58 -1.26
C GLU A 108 9.09 -2.64 -2.03
N ARG A 109 8.76 -1.33 -2.08
CA ARG A 109 9.63 -0.33 -2.69
C ARG A 109 11.00 -0.30 -2.02
N VAL A 110 11.07 -0.37 -0.69
CA VAL A 110 12.35 -0.41 0.03
C VAL A 110 13.12 -1.70 -0.30
N PHE A 111 12.43 -2.84 -0.36
CA PHE A 111 13.04 -4.12 -0.73
C PHE A 111 13.64 -4.11 -2.16
N LEU A 112 13.04 -3.39 -3.09
CA LEU A 112 13.55 -3.25 -4.46
C LEU A 112 14.75 -2.30 -4.59
N LEU A 113 15.01 -1.46 -3.57
CA LEU A 113 16.08 -0.46 -3.58
C LEU A 113 17.36 -0.91 -2.84
N ILE A 114 17.33 -2.10 -2.22
CA ILE A 114 18.46 -2.71 -1.50
C ILE A 114 19.05 -3.87 -2.29
#